data_AF-A0A0V0GX96-F1
#
_entry.id   AF-A0A0V0GX96-F1
#
_cell.length_a   1.000
_cell.length_b   1.000
_cell.length_c   1.000
_cell.angle_alpha   90.00
_cell.angle_beta   90.00
_cell.angle_gamma   90.00
#
_symmetry.space_group_name_H-M   'P 1'
#
loop_
_entity.id
_entity.type
_entity.pdbx_description
1 polymer ?
#
loop_
_entity_poly.entity_id
_entity_poly.type
_entity_poly.pdbx_seq_one_letter_code
_entity_poly.pdbx_strand_id
1 'polypeptide(L)'
;MDLSEAKKRVYEKVMKFEPEKVAREIIGYIFLQDYPEQEMIRLALGPDTLIRNVIQEAKDSFDVNSTPVFRSPSMTAVNIVDPALRFANFSSTYPVSAPRCKPQLSDEHSYLAEIL
;
A
#
# COMPACT_ATOMS: atom_id res chain seq x y z
N MET A 1 5.80 12.37 15.56
CA MET A 1 7.02 11.57 15.80
C MET A 1 7.98 11.93 14.70
N ASP A 2 9.24 12.21 15.03
CA ASP A 2 10.27 12.49 14.05
C ASP A 2 10.93 11.18 13.54
N LEU A 3 11.72 11.26 12.48
CA LEU A 3 12.45 10.12 11.93
C LEU A 3 13.34 9.41 12.97
N SER A 4 13.97 10.16 13.87
CA SER A 4 14.89 9.62 14.87
C SER A 4 14.17 8.74 15.91
N GLU A 5 13.08 9.28 16.47
CA GLU A 5 12.20 8.56 17.40
C GLU A 5 11.55 7.36 16.70
N ALA A 6 11.15 7.51 15.44
CA ALA A 6 10.61 6.40 14.64
C ALA A 6 11.62 5.26 14.48
N LYS A 7 12.87 5.56 14.10
CA LYS A 7 13.94 4.57 13.99
C LYS A 7 14.19 3.84 15.31
N LYS A 8 14.20 4.58 16.43
CA LYS A 8 14.35 4.00 17.77
C LYS A 8 13.22 3.02 18.10
N ARG A 9 11.96 3.39 17.87
CA ARG A 9 10.79 2.53 18.09
C ARG A 9 10.82 1.28 17.21
N VAL A 10 11.25 1.41 15.94
CA VAL A 10 11.42 0.26 15.04
C VAL A 10 12.50 -0.68 15.58
N TYR A 11 13.65 -0.16 16.02
CA TYR A 11 14.70 -0.95 16.65
C TYR A 11 14.21 -1.73 17.87
N GLU A 12 13.51 -1.06 18.79
CA GLU A 12 12.93 -1.69 19.98
C GLU A 12 11.94 -2.81 19.61
N LYS A 13 11.09 -2.58 18.60
CA LYS A 13 10.13 -3.60 18.14
C LYS A 13 10.83 -4.79 17.49
N VAL A 14 11.89 -4.59 16.71
CA VAL A 14 12.65 -5.70 16.11
C VAL A 14 13.34 -6.53 17.20
N MET A 15 13.98 -5.88 18.18
CA MET A 15 14.63 -6.54 19.32
C MET A 15 13.68 -7.38 20.19
N LYS A 16 12.37 -7.06 20.18
CA LYS A 16 11.35 -7.86 20.88
C LYS A 16 11.10 -9.22 20.21
N PHE A 17 11.31 -9.33 18.90
CA PHE A 17 11.01 -10.55 18.14
C PHE A 17 12.23 -11.37 17.78
N GLU A 18 13.41 -10.75 17.71
CA GLU A 18 14.63 -11.38 17.22
C GLU A 18 15.78 -11.25 18.22
N PRO A 19 16.66 -12.27 18.32
CA PRO A 19 17.89 -12.17 19.11
C PRO A 19 18.76 -11.00 18.65
N GLU A 20 19.52 -10.39 19.56
CA GLU A 20 20.34 -9.19 19.29
C GLU A 20 21.21 -9.30 18.03
N LYS A 21 21.85 -10.45 17.82
CA LYS A 21 22.69 -10.67 16.63
C LYS A 21 21.89 -10.51 15.34
N VAL A 22 20.73 -11.17 15.24
CA VAL A 22 19.86 -11.18 14.06
C VAL A 22 19.15 -9.83 13.91
N ALA A 23 18.71 -9.23 15.01
CA ALA A 23 18.09 -7.91 15.01
C ALA A 23 19.02 -6.84 14.42
N ARG A 24 20.33 -6.87 14.71
CA ARG A 24 21.30 -5.93 14.10
C ARG A 24 21.37 -6.06 12.57
N GLU A 25 21.34 -7.27 12.04
CA GLU A 25 21.35 -7.52 10.60
C GLU A 25 20.08 -6.97 9.94
N ILE A 26 18.91 -7.25 10.54
CA ILE A 26 17.61 -6.77 10.05
C ILE A 26 17.53 -5.23 10.09
N ILE A 27 18.04 -4.61 11.15
CA ILE A 27 18.04 -3.14 11.26
C ILE A 27 18.97 -2.52 10.21
N GLY A 28 20.12 -3.16 9.95
CA GLY A 28 20.97 -2.81 8.82
C GLY A 28 20.21 -2.88 7.49
N TYR A 29 19.49 -3.98 7.24
CA TYR A 29 18.63 -4.11 6.06
C TYR A 29 17.63 -2.95 5.95
N ILE A 30 16.86 -2.67 7.01
CA ILE A 30 15.84 -1.60 7.03
C ILE A 30 16.44 -0.22 6.70
N PHE A 31 17.62 0.09 7.23
CA PHE A 31 18.24 1.40 7.02
C PHE A 31 18.90 1.54 5.65
N LEU A 32 19.30 0.43 5.03
CA LEU A 32 19.80 0.43 3.65
C LEU A 32 18.69 0.52 2.60
N GLN A 33 17.43 0.24 2.97
CA GLN A 33 16.27 0.43 2.07
C GLN A 33 15.88 1.91 1.88
N ASP A 34 16.55 2.86 2.54
CA ASP A 34 16.27 4.30 2.46
C ASP A 34 14.78 4.64 2.60
N TYR A 35 14.11 4.01 3.57
CA TYR A 35 12.69 4.27 3.84
C TYR A 35 12.44 5.75 4.13
N PRO A 36 11.42 6.36 3.48
CA PRO A 36 11.04 7.73 3.80
C PRO A 36 10.51 7.82 5.23
N GLU A 37 10.55 9.02 5.82
CA GLU A 37 10.14 9.24 7.21
C GLU A 37 8.73 8.75 7.51
N GLN A 38 7.78 8.99 6.60
CA GLN A 38 6.40 8.52 6.75
C GLN A 38 6.33 6.99 6.87
N GLU A 39 7.16 6.26 6.13
CA GLU A 39 7.21 4.80 6.19
C GLU A 39 7.82 4.31 7.50
N MET A 40 8.89 4.96 7.96
CA MET A 40 9.48 4.65 9.26
C MET A 40 8.49 4.90 10.40
N ILE A 41 7.75 6.02 10.36
CA ILE A 41 6.69 6.33 11.31
C ILE A 41 5.58 5.28 11.25
N ARG A 42 5.19 4.82 10.05
CA ARG A 42 4.20 3.76 9.87
C ARG A 42 4.63 2.44 10.51
N LEU A 43 5.89 2.03 10.33
CA LEU A 43 6.44 0.83 10.96
C LEU A 43 6.48 0.94 12.50
N ALA A 44 6.87 2.12 13.00
CA ALA A 44 6.99 2.38 14.43
C ALA A 44 5.63 2.39 15.15
N LEU A 45 4.66 3.18 14.66
CA LEU A 45 3.36 3.37 15.30
C LEU A 45 2.30 2.35 14.89
N GLY A 46 2.51 1.69 13.74
CA GLY A 46 1.60 0.67 13.25
C GLY A 46 1.64 -0.63 14.06
N PRO A 47 0.76 -1.60 13.72
CA PRO A 47 0.71 -2.87 14.42
C PRO A 47 2.02 -3.66 14.26
N ASP A 48 2.33 -4.51 15.23
CA ASP A 48 3.55 -5.35 15.23
C ASP A 48 3.62 -6.30 14.01
N THR A 49 2.50 -6.55 13.32
CA THR A 49 2.46 -7.32 12.07
C THR A 49 3.32 -6.68 10.97
N LEU A 50 3.38 -5.35 10.89
CA LEU A 50 4.23 -4.66 9.92
C LEU A 50 5.71 -4.94 10.16
N ILE A 51 6.14 -4.91 11.43
CA ILE A 51 7.51 -5.23 11.83
C ILE A 51 7.82 -6.70 11.52
N ARG A 52 6.92 -7.63 11.84
CA ARG A 52 7.11 -9.06 11.51
C ARG A 52 7.24 -9.31 10.02
N ASN A 53 6.47 -8.60 9.18
CA ASN A 53 6.58 -8.72 7.73
C ASN A 53 7.95 -8.25 7.23
N VAL A 54 8.44 -7.11 7.72
CA VAL A 54 9.77 -6.58 7.36
C VAL A 54 10.89 -7.49 7.86
N ILE A 55 10.74 -8.08 9.05
CA ILE A 55 11.68 -9.09 9.58
C ILE A 55 11.74 -10.30 8.65
N GLN A 56 10.59 -10.84 8.24
CA GLN A 56 10.55 -11.99 7.35
C GLN A 56 11.19 -11.65 6.00
N GLU A 57 10.85 -10.50 5.43
CA GLU A 57 11.44 -10.03 4.18
C GLU A 57 12.97 -9.85 4.27
N ALA A 58 13.47 -9.31 5.39
CA ALA A 58 14.90 -9.19 5.64
C ALA A 58 15.57 -10.58 5.70
N LYS A 59 14.98 -11.53 6.42
CA LYS A 59 15.49 -12.91 6.51
C LYS A 59 15.53 -13.59 5.16
N ASP A 60 14.44 -13.49 4.40
CA ASP A 60 14.36 -14.02 3.05
C ASP A 60 15.50 -13.42 2.22
N SER A 61 15.76 -12.11 2.29
CA SER A 61 16.85 -11.45 1.57
C SER A 61 18.28 -11.85 1.97
N PHE A 62 18.45 -12.42 3.17
CA PHE A 62 19.75 -12.96 3.60
C PHE A 62 19.96 -14.39 3.11
N ASP A 63 18.88 -15.15 2.98
CA ASP A 63 18.90 -16.52 2.46
C ASP A 63 19.03 -16.55 0.92
N VAL A 64 18.46 -15.56 0.24
CA VAL A 64 18.65 -15.33 -1.21
C VAL A 64 19.47 -14.06 -1.41
N ASN A 65 20.75 -14.19 -1.76
CA ASN A 65 21.69 -13.10 -2.05
C ASN A 65 21.27 -12.13 -3.20
N SER A 66 20.04 -11.61 -3.31
CA SER A 66 19.55 -10.94 -4.52
C SER A 66 18.51 -9.85 -4.30
N THR A 67 18.96 -8.61 -4.53
CA THR A 67 18.25 -7.41 -5.01
C THR A 67 17.07 -6.86 -4.17
N PRO A 68 17.12 -5.58 -3.73
CA PRO A 68 16.02 -4.96 -3.02
C PRO A 68 14.80 -4.75 -3.95
N VAL A 69 13.67 -5.37 -3.60
CA VAL A 69 12.39 -5.14 -4.27
C VAL A 69 11.81 -3.84 -3.72
N PHE A 70 11.96 -2.74 -4.46
CA PHE A 70 11.26 -1.50 -4.14
C PHE A 70 9.74 -1.71 -4.27
N ARG A 71 9.02 -1.74 -3.14
CA ARG A 71 7.55 -1.72 -3.12
C ARG A 71 7.03 -0.29 -3.03
N SER A 72 6.34 0.15 -4.07
CA SER A 72 5.44 1.31 -3.98
C SER A 72 4.20 0.94 -3.14
N PRO A 73 3.76 1.76 -2.17
CA PRO A 73 2.61 1.44 -1.36
C PRO A 73 1.32 1.75 -2.13
N SER A 74 0.59 0.71 -2.54
CA SER A 74 -0.78 0.85 -3.03
C SER A 74 -1.73 1.03 -1.85
N MET A 75 -2.39 2.19 -1.76
CA MET A 75 -3.47 2.46 -0.83
C MET A 75 -4.73 1.73 -1.32
N THR A 76 -5.18 0.70 -0.62
CA THR A 76 -6.58 0.26 -0.76
C THR A 76 -7.24 0.19 0.60
N ALA A 77 -8.25 1.03 0.73
CA ALA A 77 -9.07 1.21 1.90
C ALA A 77 -9.78 -0.11 2.26
N VAL A 78 -9.84 -0.33 3.57
CA VAL A 78 -10.59 -1.40 4.23
C VAL A 78 -12.04 -1.35 3.73
N ASN A 79 -12.48 -2.40 3.03
CA ASN A 79 -13.91 -2.70 2.91
C ASN A 79 -14.17 -4.08 3.51
N ILE A 80 -14.90 -4.03 4.61
CA ILE A 80 -15.55 -5.15 5.28
C ILE A 80 -16.53 -5.77 4.28
N VAL A 81 -16.47 -7.09 4.08
CA VAL A 81 -17.59 -8.06 3.95
C VAL A 81 -17.13 -9.31 3.17
N ASP A 82 -17.32 -10.46 3.82
CA ASP A 82 -17.47 -11.85 3.30
C ASP A 82 -16.21 -12.76 3.11
N PRO A 83 -16.18 -13.96 3.73
CA PRO A 83 -15.06 -14.90 3.68
C PRO A 83 -15.27 -15.97 2.60
N ALA A 84 -15.24 -15.62 1.31
CA ALA A 84 -15.36 -16.65 0.26
C ALA A 84 -14.47 -16.50 -0.98
N LEU A 85 -13.85 -15.36 -1.26
CA LEU A 85 -13.12 -15.18 -2.51
C LEU A 85 -11.67 -14.79 -2.27
N ARG A 86 -10.88 -15.81 -1.96
CA ARG A 86 -9.44 -15.76 -2.18
C ARG A 86 -9.16 -15.98 -3.67
N PHE A 87 -8.13 -15.29 -4.15
CA PHE A 87 -7.49 -15.42 -5.46
C PHE A 87 -8.13 -14.64 -6.62
N ALA A 88 -7.81 -13.35 -6.69
CA ALA A 88 -7.58 -12.70 -7.98
C ALA A 88 -6.53 -11.60 -7.80
N ASN A 89 -5.30 -11.91 -8.23
CA ASN A 89 -4.26 -10.93 -8.52
C ASN A 89 -4.79 -10.00 -9.62
N PHE A 90 -5.01 -8.72 -9.32
CA PHE A 90 -5.36 -7.76 -10.35
C PHE A 90 -4.10 -7.19 -11.00
N SER A 91 -3.63 -7.82 -12.07
CA SER A 91 -3.05 -7.08 -13.18
C SER A 91 -4.21 -6.43 -13.94
N SER A 92 -4.46 -5.14 -13.71
CA SER A 92 -5.46 -4.38 -14.46
C SER A 92 -4.78 -3.54 -15.53
N THR A 93 -4.52 -4.15 -16.69
CA THR A 93 -4.41 -3.44 -17.96
C THR A 93 -5.81 -2.97 -18.35
N TYR A 94 -6.03 -1.67 -18.45
CA TYR A 94 -7.28 -1.11 -18.96
C TYR A 94 -7.55 -1.57 -20.40
N PRO A 95 -8.80 -1.91 -20.74
CA PRO A 95 -9.34 -1.56 -22.04
C PRO A 95 -10.39 -0.47 -21.86
N VAL A 96 -10.11 0.69 -22.46
CA VAL A 96 -11.12 1.69 -22.81
C VAL A 96 -12.15 1.00 -23.71
N SER A 97 -13.41 0.98 -23.29
CA SER A 97 -14.53 0.85 -24.20
C SER A 97 -15.69 1.68 -23.66
N ALA A 98 -15.86 2.87 -24.25
CA ALA A 98 -16.99 3.74 -24.00
C ALA A 98 -18.21 3.22 -24.75
N PRO A 99 -19.39 3.07 -24.12
CA PRO A 99 -20.61 2.81 -24.87
C PRO A 99 -21.12 4.13 -25.46
N ARG A 100 -21.05 4.21 -26.79
CA ARG A 100 -21.66 5.26 -27.61
C ARG A 100 -23.18 5.15 -27.50
N CYS A 101 -23.82 6.06 -26.77
CA CYS A 101 -25.28 6.14 -26.71
C CYS A 101 -25.77 7.36 -27.52
N LYS A 102 -26.33 7.09 -28.70
CA LYS A 102 -27.39 7.89 -29.33
C LYS A 102 -28.38 6.90 -29.94
N PRO A 103 -29.69 7.07 -29.74
CA PRO A 103 -30.50 7.54 -30.88
C PRO A 103 -31.67 8.49 -30.54
N GLN A 104 -32.06 9.28 -31.55
CA GLN A 104 -33.41 9.73 -31.99
C GLN A 104 -34.27 10.57 -31.02
N LEU A 105 -34.49 11.87 -31.27
CA LEU A 105 -35.35 12.49 -32.29
C LEU A 105 -36.84 12.16 -32.10
N SER A 106 -37.57 13.11 -31.51
CA SER A 106 -38.91 13.55 -31.96
C SER A 106 -39.24 14.89 -31.31
N ASP A 107 -39.52 15.87 -32.18
CA ASP A 107 -40.17 17.14 -31.91
C ASP A 107 -41.44 17.00 -31.05
N GLU A 108 -41.71 18.00 -30.22
CA GLU A 108 -43.03 18.61 -30.10
C GLU A 108 -42.83 20.06 -29.61
N HIS A 109 -43.43 20.96 -30.37
CA HIS A 109 -43.36 22.41 -30.30
C HIS A 109 -44.12 23.01 -29.10
N SER A 110 -43.75 24.26 -28.77
CA SER A 110 -44.60 25.30 -28.17
C SER A 110 -44.96 25.07 -26.69
N TYR A 111 -44.53 25.90 -25.76
CA TYR A 111 -45.01 27.27 -25.61
C TYR A 111 -44.00 28.02 -24.76
N LEU A 112 -43.52 29.18 -25.21
CA LEU A 112 -43.36 30.41 -24.42
C LEU A 112 -42.78 31.48 -25.34
N ALA A 113 -43.67 32.25 -25.97
CA ALA A 113 -43.36 33.60 -26.40
C ALA A 113 -44.21 34.55 -25.53
N GLU A 114 -43.49 35.35 -24.77
CA GLU A 114 -43.91 36.50 -24.01
C GLU A 114 -44.46 37.64 -24.90
N ILE A 115 -45.36 38.44 -24.33
CA ILE A 115 -45.56 39.90 -24.57
C ILE A 115 -46.27 40.32 -25.87
N LEU A 116 -47.60 40.51 -25.80
CA LEU A 116 -48.34 41.78 -25.90
C LEU A 116 -49.86 41.55 -25.80
#